data_AF-A0A2E2HMV6-F1
#
_entry.id   AF-A0A2E2HMV6-F1
#
_cell.length_a   1.000
_cell.length_b   1.000
_cell.length_c   1.000
_cell.angle_alpha   90.00
_cell.angle_beta   90.00
_cell.angle_gamma   90.00
#
_symmetry.space_group_name_H-M   'P 1'
#
loop_
_entity.id
_entity.type
_entity.pdbx_description
1 polymer ?
#
loop_
_entity_poly.entity_id
_entity_poly.type
_entity_poly.pdbx_seq_one_letter_code
_entity_poly.pdbx_strand_id
1 'polypeptide(L)'
;MPLFSMATDKNELSAIDKKATALEAQLNKSLDTSVEGAKVMIELVDLYYGEGRVFGLVRVAERFVKAQSRHDQHREVMLKLIDGLEVMGRREELITIGRQYLTRYPDSTEALDVALRVSDGLER
;
A
#
# COMPACT_ATOMS: atom_id res chain seq x y z
N MET A 1 -33.93 -14.78 8.63
CA MET A 1 -32.44 -14.85 8.72
C MET A 1 -31.94 -15.73 7.58
N PRO A 2 -31.31 -15.20 6.52
CA PRO A 2 -30.82 -16.04 5.44
C PRO A 2 -29.44 -16.61 5.81
N LEU A 3 -29.31 -17.94 5.77
CA LEU A 3 -28.08 -18.70 6.00
C LEU A 3 -27.21 -18.85 4.74
N PHE A 4 -27.48 -18.08 3.68
CA PHE A 4 -26.84 -18.24 2.35
C PHE A 4 -25.57 -17.39 2.12
N SER A 5 -25.18 -16.49 3.03
CA SER A 5 -24.01 -15.61 2.81
C SER A 5 -22.66 -16.31 3.04
N MET A 6 -22.56 -17.16 4.07
CA MET A 6 -21.26 -17.65 4.55
C MET A 6 -20.49 -18.58 3.59
N ALA A 7 -21.16 -19.25 2.65
CA ALA A 7 -20.50 -20.16 1.72
C ALA A 7 -19.82 -19.42 0.56
N THR A 8 -20.43 -18.32 0.10
CA THR A 8 -19.89 -17.47 -0.97
C THR A 8 -18.68 -16.67 -0.46
N ASP A 9 -18.81 -16.06 0.72
CA ASP A 9 -17.75 -15.28 1.37
C ASP A 9 -16.45 -16.10 1.55
N LYS A 10 -16.57 -17.37 1.97
CA LYS A 10 -15.43 -18.28 2.14
C LYS A 10 -14.73 -18.62 0.82
N ASN A 11 -15.48 -18.76 -0.27
CA ASN A 11 -14.91 -19.11 -1.57
C ASN A 11 -14.14 -17.91 -2.16
N GLU A 12 -14.68 -16.70 -2.01
CA GLU A 12 -14.05 -15.45 -2.45
C GLU A 12 -12.76 -15.16 -1.67
N LEU A 13 -12.80 -15.27 -0.34
CA LEU A 13 -11.60 -15.18 0.51
C LEU A 13 -10.51 -16.16 0.04
N SER A 14 -10.89 -17.40 -0.28
CA SER A 14 -9.93 -18.40 -0.78
C SER A 14 -9.33 -18.05 -2.14
N ALA A 15 -10.05 -17.33 -3.00
CA ALA A 15 -9.56 -16.89 -4.30
C ALA A 15 -8.57 -15.73 -4.15
N ILE A 16 -8.85 -14.78 -3.26
CA ILE A 16 -7.95 -13.68 -2.89
C ILE A 16 -6.64 -14.23 -2.32
N ASP A 17 -6.71 -15.22 -1.42
CA ASP A 17 -5.52 -15.84 -0.82
C ASP A 17 -4.64 -16.52 -1.87
N LYS A 18 -5.25 -17.22 -2.84
CA LYS A 18 -4.53 -17.85 -3.95
C LYS A 18 -3.87 -16.80 -4.84
N LYS A 19 -4.56 -15.72 -5.15
CA LYS A 19 -4.03 -14.61 -5.95
C LYS A 19 -2.84 -13.94 -5.25
N ALA A 20 -2.99 -13.60 -3.98
CA ALA A 20 -1.91 -13.02 -3.17
C ALA A 20 -0.69 -13.96 -3.15
N THR A 21 -0.89 -15.24 -2.84
CA THR A 21 0.20 -16.24 -2.81
C THR A 21 0.94 -16.34 -4.14
N ALA A 22 0.20 -16.34 -5.26
CA ALA A 22 0.80 -16.39 -6.60
C ALA A 22 1.63 -15.13 -6.90
N LEU A 23 1.11 -13.95 -6.58
CA LEU A 23 1.81 -12.68 -6.77
C LEU A 23 3.04 -12.56 -5.86
N GLU A 24 2.97 -12.98 -4.60
CA GLU A 24 4.13 -13.01 -3.70
C GLU A 24 5.23 -13.95 -4.23
N ALA A 25 4.85 -15.11 -4.76
CA ALA A 25 5.79 -16.04 -5.36
C ALA A 25 6.45 -15.46 -6.63
N GLN A 26 5.73 -14.65 -7.41
CA GLN A 26 6.28 -13.92 -8.56
C GLN A 26 7.22 -12.81 -8.09
N LEU A 27 6.81 -12.02 -7.09
CA LEU A 27 7.61 -10.94 -6.54
C LEU A 27 8.95 -11.44 -6.02
N ASN A 28 8.97 -12.59 -5.33
CA ASN A 28 10.18 -13.23 -4.82
C ASN A 28 11.15 -13.71 -5.91
N LYS A 29 10.68 -13.84 -7.15
CA LYS A 29 11.51 -14.20 -8.32
C LYS A 29 11.93 -13.00 -9.16
N SER A 30 11.40 -11.82 -8.85
CA SER A 30 11.63 -10.58 -9.60
C SER A 30 12.59 -9.65 -8.84
N LEU A 31 13.29 -8.79 -9.58
CA LEU A 31 14.05 -7.69 -8.97
C LEU A 31 13.12 -6.51 -8.73
N ASP A 32 13.22 -5.89 -7.56
CA ASP A 32 12.33 -4.79 -7.15
C ASP A 32 12.40 -3.58 -8.07
N THR A 33 13.57 -3.34 -8.67
CA THR A 33 13.84 -2.23 -9.58
C THR A 33 13.44 -2.54 -11.03
N SER A 34 13.05 -3.78 -11.33
CA SER A 34 12.60 -4.17 -12.67
C SER A 34 11.16 -3.73 -12.94
N VAL A 35 10.81 -3.59 -14.22
CA VAL A 35 9.43 -3.28 -14.65
C VAL A 35 8.44 -4.36 -14.19
N GLU A 36 8.85 -5.64 -14.27
CA GLU A 36 8.01 -6.75 -13.80
C GLU A 36 7.81 -6.71 -12.29
N GLY A 37 8.86 -6.44 -11.52
CA GLY A 37 8.77 -6.25 -10.07
C GLY A 37 7.85 -5.08 -9.70
N ALA A 38 7.94 -3.97 -10.43
CA ALA A 38 7.03 -2.82 -10.26
C ALA A 38 5.57 -3.25 -10.44
N LYS A 39 5.27 -3.93 -11.54
CA LYS A 39 3.92 -4.39 -11.87
C LYS A 39 3.36 -5.32 -10.79
N VAL A 40 4.12 -6.33 -10.38
CA VAL A 40 3.68 -7.28 -9.34
C VAL A 40 3.47 -6.57 -7.99
N MET A 41 4.35 -5.64 -7.62
CA MET A 41 4.18 -4.85 -6.39
C MET A 41 2.91 -3.99 -6.43
N ILE A 42 2.60 -3.34 -7.55
CA ILE A 42 1.36 -2.56 -7.72
C ILE A 42 0.14 -3.46 -7.57
N GLU A 43 0.12 -4.62 -8.24
CA GLU A 43 -1.01 -5.56 -8.13
C GLU A 43 -1.21 -6.06 -6.69
N LEU A 44 -0.13 -6.29 -5.94
CA LEU A 44 -0.18 -6.64 -4.53
C LEU A 44 -0.66 -5.47 -3.65
N VAL A 45 -0.18 -4.26 -3.90
CA VAL A 45 -0.63 -3.05 -3.19
C VAL A 45 -2.13 -2.85 -3.38
N ASP A 46 -2.63 -2.94 -4.61
CA ASP A 46 -4.05 -2.78 -4.91
C ASP A 46 -4.90 -3.88 -4.27
N LEU A 47 -4.44 -5.14 -4.33
CA LEU A 47 -5.11 -6.26 -3.69
C LEU A 47 -5.18 -6.07 -2.17
N TYR A 48 -4.06 -5.71 -1.53
CA TYR A 48 -4.02 -5.55 -0.08
C TYR A 48 -4.75 -4.31 0.41
N TYR A 49 -4.76 -3.23 -0.36
CA TYR A 49 -5.54 -2.04 -0.05
C TYR A 49 -7.05 -2.33 -0.14
N GLY A 50 -7.50 -2.96 -1.23
CA GLY A 50 -8.91 -3.30 -1.44
C GLY A 50 -9.46 -4.28 -0.39
N GLU A 51 -8.64 -5.22 0.06
CA GLU A 51 -9.03 -6.25 1.03
C GLU A 51 -8.74 -5.89 2.49
N GLY A 52 -8.26 -4.66 2.76
CA GLY A 52 -7.91 -4.21 4.12
C GLY A 52 -6.78 -5.03 4.76
N ARG A 53 -5.89 -5.65 3.98
CA ARG A 53 -4.77 -6.46 4.46
C ARG A 53 -3.56 -5.59 4.76
N VAL A 54 -3.70 -4.74 5.79
CA VAL A 54 -2.81 -3.61 6.06
C VAL A 54 -1.34 -4.00 6.24
N PHE A 55 -1.04 -5.12 6.90
CA PHE A 55 0.34 -5.58 7.06
C PHE A 55 1.02 -5.89 5.71
N GLY A 56 0.31 -6.57 4.82
CA GLY A 56 0.80 -6.88 3.47
C GLY A 56 0.96 -5.61 2.63
N LEU A 57 -0.02 -4.72 2.70
CA LEU A 57 -0.01 -3.42 2.03
C LEU A 57 1.25 -2.63 2.39
N VAL A 58 1.48 -2.38 3.67
CA VAL A 58 2.59 -1.55 4.14
C VAL A 58 3.93 -2.14 3.71
N ARG A 59 4.13 -3.46 3.87
CA ARG A 59 5.37 -4.14 3.47
C ARG A 59 5.67 -4.00 1.97
N VAL A 60 4.67 -4.18 1.10
CA VAL A 60 4.89 -4.12 -0.34
C VAL A 60 4.99 -2.68 -0.83
N ALA A 61 4.18 -1.77 -0.29
CA ALA A 61 4.20 -0.36 -0.67
C ALA A 61 5.54 0.30 -0.27
N GLU A 62 6.10 0.00 0.92
CA GLU A 62 7.44 0.47 1.31
C GLU A 62 8.52 0.00 0.32
N ARG A 63 8.47 -1.29 -0.07
CA ARG A 63 9.39 -1.88 -1.04
C ARG A 63 9.30 -1.18 -2.39
N PHE A 64 8.07 -0.91 -2.85
CA PHE A 64 7.81 -0.20 -4.10
C PHE A 64 8.31 1.26 -4.05
N VAL A 65 7.93 2.04 -3.03
CA VAL A 65 8.34 3.44 -2.88
C VAL A 65 9.87 3.57 -2.87
N LYS A 66 10.55 2.63 -2.22
CA LYS A 66 12.01 2.59 -2.21
C LYS A 66 12.63 2.24 -3.57
N ALA A 67 12.12 1.21 -4.24
CA ALA A 67 12.73 0.67 -5.46
C ALA A 67 12.31 1.39 -6.75
N GLN A 68 11.09 1.92 -6.79
CA GLN A 68 10.41 2.42 -7.99
C GLN A 68 10.17 3.94 -7.93
N SER A 69 11.18 4.66 -7.43
CA SER A 69 11.11 6.11 -7.20
C SER A 69 10.69 6.93 -8.42
N ARG A 70 10.91 6.46 -9.65
CA ARG A 70 10.59 7.19 -10.90
C ARG A 70 9.34 6.66 -11.61
N HIS A 71 8.64 5.70 -11.02
CA HIS A 71 7.45 5.12 -11.64
C HIS A 71 6.27 6.09 -11.57
N ASP A 72 5.41 6.09 -12.59
CA ASP A 72 4.28 7.04 -12.68
C ASP A 72 3.29 6.89 -11.51
N GLN A 73 3.10 5.65 -11.05
CA GLN A 73 2.26 5.33 -9.87
C GLN A 73 2.94 5.54 -8.51
N HIS A 74 4.18 6.05 -8.47
CA HIS A 74 4.89 6.26 -7.20
C HIS A 74 4.12 7.16 -6.23
N ARG A 75 3.50 8.24 -6.74
CA ARG A 75 2.67 9.13 -5.91
C ARG A 75 1.50 8.37 -5.26
N GLU A 76 0.79 7.58 -6.06
CA GLU A 76 -0.39 6.83 -5.61
C GLU A 76 -0.02 5.75 -4.58
N VAL A 77 1.07 5.02 -4.80
CA VAL A 77 1.52 3.99 -3.85
C VAL A 77 2.01 4.62 -2.53
N MET A 78 2.63 5.80 -2.57
CA MET A 78 2.97 6.53 -1.32
C MET A 78 1.70 6.89 -0.52
N LEU A 79 0.62 7.32 -1.16
CA LEU A 79 -0.63 7.64 -0.46
C LEU A 79 -1.21 6.39 0.23
N LYS A 80 -1.28 5.27 -0.50
CA LYS A 80 -1.73 3.98 0.07
C LYS A 80 -0.83 3.50 1.21
N LEU A 81 0.48 3.78 1.14
CA LEU A 81 1.41 3.51 2.23
C LEU A 81 1.11 4.37 3.47
N ILE A 82 0.90 5.69 3.30
CA ILE A 82 0.57 6.59 4.40
C ILE A 82 -0.72 6.13 5.09
N ASP A 83 -1.76 5.74 4.32
CA ASP A 83 -2.99 5.12 4.84
C ASP A 83 -2.72 3.87 5.66
N GLY A 84 -1.92 2.95 5.13
CA GLY A 84 -1.58 1.73 5.86
C GLY A 84 -0.82 2.01 7.15
N LEU A 85 0.13 2.95 7.13
CA LEU A 85 0.90 3.35 8.31
C LEU A 85 0.02 4.00 9.38
N GLU A 86 -0.96 4.82 8.98
CA GLU A 86 -1.92 5.41 9.90
C GLU A 86 -2.79 4.36 10.58
N VAL A 87 -3.35 3.44 9.80
CA VAL A 87 -4.19 2.36 10.34
C VAL A 87 -3.41 1.46 11.30
N MET A 88 -2.12 1.21 11.03
CA MET A 88 -1.24 0.45 11.93
C MET A 88 -0.75 1.26 13.14
N GLY A 89 -1.02 2.56 13.22
CA GLY A 89 -0.47 3.44 14.26
C GLY A 89 1.05 3.61 14.19
N ARG A 90 1.68 3.32 13.04
CA ARG A 90 3.14 3.46 12.81
C ARG A 90 3.52 4.91 12.56
N ARG A 91 3.34 5.75 13.59
CA ARG A 91 3.39 7.21 13.51
C ARG A 91 4.71 7.79 13.00
N GLU A 92 5.84 7.31 13.52
CA GLU A 92 7.16 7.82 13.13
C GLU A 92 7.43 7.62 11.63
N GLU A 93 6.96 6.49 11.11
CA GLU A 93 7.10 6.14 9.71
C GLU A 93 6.12 6.91 8.84
N LEU A 94 4.88 7.12 9.31
CA LEU A 94 3.93 8.01 8.65
C LEU A 94 4.50 9.41 8.49
N ILE A 95 5.09 9.98 9.54
CA ILE A 95 5.73 11.31 9.49
C ILE A 95 6.86 11.31 8.47
N THR A 96 7.70 10.27 8.47
CA THR A 96 8.84 10.16 7.57
C THR A 96 8.40 10.09 6.10
N ILE A 97 7.48 9.17 5.78
CA ILE A 97 6.95 9.00 4.42
C ILE A 97 6.11 10.20 3.99
N GLY A 98 5.32 10.78 4.88
CA GLY A 98 4.53 11.98 4.62
C GLY A 98 5.41 13.19 4.28
N ARG A 99 6.50 13.44 5.02
CA ARG A 99 7.46 14.50 4.67
C ARG A 99 8.13 14.27 3.32
N GLN A 100 8.48 13.02 3.02
CA GLN A 100 9.02 12.65 1.70
C GLN A 100 8.00 12.92 0.59
N TYR A 101 6.73 12.57 0.82
CA TYR A 101 5.64 12.83 -0.12
C TYR A 101 5.51 14.32 -0.41
N LEU A 102 5.44 15.16 0.63
CA LEU A 102 5.30 16.62 0.50
C LEU A 102 6.50 17.26 -0.20
N THR A 103 7.70 16.76 0.05
CA THR A 103 8.91 17.23 -0.63
C THR A 103 8.88 16.91 -2.13
N ARG A 104 8.29 15.77 -2.49
CA ARG A 104 8.32 15.25 -3.86
C ARG A 104 7.13 15.68 -4.71
N TYR A 105 5.96 15.81 -4.09
CA TYR A 105 4.69 16.11 -4.73
C TYR A 105 4.00 17.31 -4.08
N PRO A 106 4.69 18.47 -3.96
CA PRO A 106 4.15 19.64 -3.25
C PRO A 106 2.86 20.18 -3.88
N ASP A 107 2.72 20.04 -5.20
CA ASP A 107 1.58 20.55 -5.97
C ASP A 107 0.49 19.48 -6.20
N SER A 108 0.57 18.34 -5.52
CA SER A 108 -0.48 17.32 -5.60
C SER A 108 -1.75 17.76 -4.89
N THR A 109 -2.90 17.30 -5.36
CA THR A 109 -4.21 17.56 -4.75
C THR A 109 -4.29 17.05 -3.32
N GLU A 110 -3.55 16.00 -2.99
CA GLU A 110 -3.50 15.38 -1.66
C GLU A 110 -2.46 16.01 -0.72
N ALA A 111 -1.66 16.99 -1.17
CA ALA A 111 -0.58 17.56 -0.37
C ALA A 111 -1.08 18.19 0.95
N LEU A 112 -2.23 18.87 0.92
CA LEU A 112 -2.82 19.44 2.14
C LEU A 112 -3.22 18.34 3.14
N ASP A 113 -3.86 17.27 2.68
CA ASP A 113 -4.27 16.14 3.53
C ASP A 113 -3.06 15.48 4.19
N VAL A 114 -2.02 15.20 3.40
CA VAL A 114 -0.77 14.61 3.93
C VAL A 114 -0.09 15.54 4.94
N ALA A 115 -0.12 16.86 4.71
CA ALA A 115 0.44 17.82 5.66
C ALA A 115 -0.31 17.83 7.00
N LEU A 116 -1.64 17.74 6.97
CA LEU A 116 -2.46 17.64 8.19
C LEU A 116 -2.16 16.35 8.95
N ARG A 117 -2.09 15.21 8.28
CA ARG A 117 -1.77 13.91 8.91
C ARG A 117 -0.36 13.88 9.53
N VAL A 118 0.62 14.51 8.86
CA VAL A 118 1.97 14.70 9.43
C VAL A 118 1.93 15.60 10.67
N SER A 119 1.12 16.66 10.64
CA SER A 119 0.99 17.60 11.76
C SER A 119 0.35 16.93 12.97
N ASP A 120 -0.76 16.20 12.78
CA ASP A 120 -1.41 15.38 13.79
C ASP A 120 -0.47 14.32 14.38
N GLY A 121 0.42 13.76 13.56
CA GLY A 121 1.46 12.83 14.00
C GLY A 121 2.52 13.48 14.90
N LEU A 122 2.76 14.79 14.78
CA LEU A 122 3.77 15.50 15.59
C LEU A 122 3.22 15.97 16.95
N GLU A 123 1.91 16.16 17.07
CA GLU A 123 1.27 16.68 18.29
C GLU A 123 0.98 15.62 19.35
N ARG A 124 0.89 14.36 18.93
CA ARG A 124 0.58 13.22 19.79
C ARG A 124 1.83 12.51 20.28
#